data_AF-A0A835KYI6-F1
#
_entry.id   AF-A0A835KYI6-F1
#
_cell.length_a   1.000
_cell.length_b   1.000
_cell.length_c   1.000
_cell.angle_alpha   90.00
_cell.angle_beta   90.00
_cell.angle_gamma   90.00
#
_symmetry.space_group_name_H-M   'P 1'
#
loop_
_entity.id
_entity.type
_entity.pdbx_description
1 polymer ?
#
loop_
_entity_poly.entity_id
_entity_poly.type
_entity_poly.pdbx_seq_one_letter_code
_entity_poly.pdbx_strand_id
1 'polypeptide(L)'
;MIESTIESCPFKSLTSCIIGYGLGAAVGLFTSSLMPNVSVTDPNAMQTQSAREILREMKTSMLSYAKNFAILGAVFSGVECCIESARGKTDWKNGTYAGGVTGGLIGLRGGLRAGIFGAAGFAAFSTVIDYYMHQRG
;
A
#
# COMPACT_ATOMS: atom_id res chain seq x y z
N MET A 1 30.09 2.41 3.08
CA MET A 1 29.35 3.70 3.16
C MET A 1 28.02 3.65 2.41
N ILE A 2 27.99 3.12 1.18
CA ILE A 2 26.74 2.99 0.39
C ILE A 2 25.79 1.96 1.02
N GLU A 3 26.27 0.78 1.43
CA GLU A 3 25.45 -0.24 2.12
C GLU A 3 24.74 0.28 3.37
N SER A 4 25.45 1.04 4.22
CA SER A 4 24.89 1.64 5.44
C SER A 4 23.76 2.64 5.15
N THR A 5 23.79 3.27 3.96
CA THR A 5 22.74 4.18 3.52
C THR A 5 21.53 3.40 3.02
N ILE A 6 21.75 2.26 2.34
CA ILE A 6 20.69 1.39 1.82
C ILE A 6 19.96 0.66 2.95
N GLU A 7 20.67 0.29 4.02
CA GLU A 7 20.09 -0.33 5.22
C GLU A 7 19.40 0.68 6.16
N SER A 8 19.54 1.98 5.91
CA SER A 8 18.94 2.98 6.79
C SER A 8 17.41 2.95 6.69
N CYS A 9 16.72 2.98 7.83
CA CYS A 9 15.26 3.07 7.90
C CYS A 9 14.63 4.15 6.99
N PRO A 10 15.15 5.40 6.90
CA PRO A 10 14.59 6.39 6.01
C PRO A 10 14.72 6.00 4.54
N PHE A 11 15.84 5.37 4.14
CA PHE A 11 16.02 4.92 2.77
C PHE A 11 15.13 3.73 2.43
N LYS A 12 15.03 2.73 3.32
CA LYS A 12 14.13 1.56 3.15
C LYS A 12 12.66 1.99 3.07
N SER A 13 12.26 2.96 3.90
CA SER A 13 10.90 3.53 3.85
C SER A 13 10.66 4.32 2.55
N LEU A 14 11.64 5.11 2.09
CA LEU A 14 11.53 5.88 0.85
C LEU A 14 11.45 4.98 -0.39
N THR A 15 12.29 3.94 -0.48
CA THR A 15 12.22 2.99 -1.60
C THR A 15 10.90 2.23 -1.58
N SER A 16 10.44 1.78 -0.42
CA SER A 16 9.13 1.15 -0.25
C SER A 16 7.98 2.07 -0.63
N CYS A 17 8.09 3.37 -0.33
CA CYS A 17 7.13 4.39 -0.73
C CYS A 17 7.07 4.54 -2.26
N ILE A 18 8.22 4.63 -2.93
CA ILE A 18 8.31 4.76 -4.39
C ILE A 18 7.76 3.51 -5.08
N ILE A 19 8.15 2.32 -4.61
CA ILE A 19 7.66 1.04 -5.14
C ILE A 19 6.14 0.92 -4.92
N GLY A 20 5.66 1.24 -3.71
CA GLY A 20 4.23 1.25 -3.39
C GLY A 20 3.44 2.23 -4.25
N TYR A 21 3.98 3.42 -4.50
CA TYR A 21 3.37 4.42 -5.39
C TYR A 21 3.23 3.88 -6.81
N GLY A 22 4.28 3.28 -7.37
CA GLY A 22 4.26 2.68 -8.70
C GLY A 22 3.25 1.55 -8.83
N LEU A 23 3.23 0.65 -7.85
CA LEU A 23 2.27 -0.45 -7.81
C LEU A 23 0.84 0.04 -7.66
N GLY A 24 0.58 1.02 -6.79
CA GLY A 24 -0.73 1.64 -6.62
C GLY A 24 -1.20 2.38 -7.86
N ALA A 25 -0.30 3.03 -8.61
CA ALA A 25 -0.63 3.65 -9.89
C ALA A 25 -1.04 2.60 -10.94
N ALA A 26 -0.28 1.50 -11.06
CA ALA A 26 -0.61 0.42 -11.99
C ALA A 26 -1.97 -0.23 -11.65
N VAL A 27 -2.20 -0.53 -10.38
CA VAL A 27 -3.49 -1.07 -9.90
C VAL A 27 -4.62 -0.07 -10.14
N GLY A 28 -4.42 1.21 -9.83
CA GLY A 28 -5.42 2.25 -10.04
C GLY A 28 -5.79 2.46 -11.51
N LEU A 29 -4.81 2.41 -12.41
CA LEU A 29 -5.04 2.48 -13.85
C LEU A 29 -5.81 1.25 -14.35
N PHE A 30 -5.42 0.05 -13.92
CA PHE A 30 -6.08 -1.19 -14.29
C PHE A 30 -7.54 -1.22 -13.80
N THR A 31 -7.79 -0.88 -12.55
CA THR A 31 -9.16 -0.82 -11.98
C THR A 31 -10.02 0.20 -12.71
N SER A 32 -9.49 1.39 -13.01
CA SER A 32 -10.23 2.42 -13.75
C SER A 32 -10.52 2.03 -15.20
N SER A 33 -9.75 1.08 -15.77
CA SER A 33 -9.96 0.55 -17.12
C SER A 33 -11.07 -0.51 -17.15
N LEU A 34 -11.22 -1.27 -16.06
CA LEU A 34 -12.25 -2.30 -15.93
C LEU A 34 -13.62 -1.73 -15.52
N MET A 35 -13.61 -0.59 -14.84
CA MET A 35 -14.80 0.10 -14.37
C MET A 35 -14.71 1.57 -14.80
N PRO A 36 -14.97 1.90 -16.08
CA PRO A 36 -15.32 3.28 -16.38
C PRO A 36 -16.58 3.57 -15.57
N ASN A 37 -16.54 4.58 -14.70
CA ASN A 37 -17.71 5.08 -14.00
C ASN A 37 -18.64 5.78 -15.00
N VAL A 38 -19.17 5.05 -15.97
CA VAL A 38 -20.25 5.49 -16.82
C VAL A 38 -21.49 5.51 -15.94
N SER A 39 -21.87 6.71 -15.53
CA SER A 39 -23.20 6.96 -14.99
C SER A 39 -24.23 6.37 -15.96
N VAL A 40 -24.90 5.31 -15.51
CA VAL A 40 -25.88 4.47 -16.25
C VAL A 40 -27.17 5.25 -16.60
N THR A 41 -27.15 6.57 -16.55
CA THR A 41 -28.36 7.40 -16.65
C THR A 41 -28.53 8.10 -18.01
N ASP A 42 -27.52 8.17 -18.88
CA ASP A 42 -27.71 8.84 -20.17
C ASP A 42 -26.89 8.24 -21.33
N PRO A 43 -27.52 7.46 -22.23
CA PRO A 43 -26.87 6.94 -23.44
C PRO A 43 -26.40 8.06 -24.41
N ASN A 44 -26.91 9.29 -24.27
CA ASN A 44 -26.53 10.46 -25.07
C ASN A 44 -25.35 11.28 -24.48
N ALA A 45 -24.92 11.01 -23.25
CA ALA A 45 -23.75 11.68 -22.64
C ALA A 45 -22.41 11.04 -23.08
N MET A 46 -22.47 9.87 -23.74
CA MET A 46 -21.31 9.12 -24.23
C MET A 46 -20.49 9.88 -25.27
N GLN A 47 -21.09 10.83 -25.99
CA GLN A 47 -20.41 11.52 -27.11
C GLN A 47 -19.70 12.82 -26.69
N THR A 48 -19.94 13.32 -25.47
CA THR A 48 -19.49 14.66 -25.05
C THR A 48 -18.78 14.72 -23.70
N GLN A 49 -18.63 13.60 -22.97
CA GLN A 49 -17.62 13.53 -21.93
C GLN A 49 -16.25 13.44 -22.61
N SER A 50 -15.69 14.62 -22.90
CA SER A 50 -14.40 14.83 -23.54
C SER A 50 -13.39 13.81 -22.99
N ALA A 51 -12.58 13.17 -23.83
CA ALA A 51 -11.50 12.29 -23.41
C ALA A 51 -10.64 12.89 -22.26
N ARG A 52 -10.58 14.22 -22.16
CA ARG A 52 -9.97 14.95 -21.05
C ARG A 52 -10.60 14.69 -19.68
N GLU A 53 -11.92 14.53 -19.60
CA GLU A 53 -12.66 14.30 -18.35
C GLU A 53 -12.47 12.87 -17.86
N ILE A 54 -12.54 11.90 -18.78
CA ILE A 54 -12.21 10.50 -18.51
C ILE A 54 -10.74 10.37 -18.08
N LEU A 55 -9.80 11.02 -18.80
CA LEU A 55 -8.39 11.07 -18.40
C LEU A 55 -8.20 11.73 -17.01
N ARG A 56 -9.01 12.74 -16.68
CA ARG A 56 -8.93 13.43 -15.39
C ARG A 56 -9.45 12.58 -14.25
N GLU A 57 -10.54 11.85 -14.46
CA GLU A 57 -11.08 10.91 -13.48
C GLU A 57 -10.11 9.74 -13.28
N MET A 58 -9.61 9.13 -14.36
CA MET A 58 -8.58 8.07 -14.30
C MET A 58 -7.32 8.54 -13.57
N LYS A 59 -6.83 9.75 -13.87
CA LYS A 59 -5.68 10.33 -13.15
C LYS A 59 -5.97 10.53 -11.67
N THR A 60 -7.17 10.99 -11.30
CA THR A 60 -7.53 11.26 -9.90
C THR A 60 -7.62 9.96 -9.11
N SER A 61 -8.29 8.95 -9.68
CA SER A 61 -8.35 7.61 -9.11
C SER A 61 -6.95 6.98 -8.99
N MET A 62 -6.17 6.97 -10.09
CA MET A 62 -4.80 6.46 -10.10
C MET A 62 -3.92 7.11 -9.02
N LEU A 63 -3.95 8.44 -8.90
CA LEU A 63 -3.20 9.17 -7.88
C LEU A 63 -3.69 8.85 -6.47
N SER A 64 -4.98 8.62 -6.27
CA SER A 64 -5.51 8.19 -4.98
C SER A 64 -4.99 6.81 -4.59
N TYR A 65 -5.05 5.82 -5.49
CA TYR A 65 -4.49 4.48 -5.23
C TYR A 65 -2.98 4.55 -4.99
N ALA A 66 -2.23 5.26 -5.85
CA ALA A 66 -0.80 5.44 -5.70
C ALA A 66 -0.41 6.02 -4.33
N LYS A 67 -1.12 7.06 -3.86
CA LYS A 67 -0.89 7.65 -2.54
C LYS A 67 -1.18 6.67 -1.39
N ASN A 68 -2.28 5.93 -1.46
CA ASN A 68 -2.63 4.97 -0.41
C ASN A 68 -1.59 3.84 -0.31
N PHE A 69 -1.17 3.27 -1.43
CA PHE A 69 -0.15 2.23 -1.46
C PHE A 69 1.24 2.75 -1.07
N ALA A 70 1.57 3.98 -1.44
CA ALA A 70 2.81 4.64 -1.01
C ALA A 70 2.86 4.78 0.53
N ILE A 71 1.77 5.28 1.14
CA ILE A 71 1.66 5.41 2.60
C ILE A 71 1.73 4.04 3.28
N LEU A 72 1.01 3.04 2.75
CA LEU A 72 1.05 1.66 3.25
C LEU A 72 2.49 1.11 3.27
N GLY A 73 3.20 1.20 2.15
CA GLY A 73 4.59 0.72 2.03
C GLY A 73 5.57 1.48 2.92
N ALA A 74 5.43 2.81 3.00
CA ALA A 74 6.27 3.65 3.85
C ALA A 74 6.11 3.33 5.34
N VAL A 75 4.86 3.18 5.80
CA VAL A 75 4.55 2.86 7.20
C VAL A 75 4.99 1.43 7.53
N PHE A 76 4.69 0.46 6.66
CA PHE A 76 5.10 -0.94 6.88
C PHE A 76 6.63 -1.05 7.05
N SER A 77 7.39 -0.55 6.08
CA SER A 77 8.85 -0.61 6.09
C SER A 77 9.46 0.20 7.25
N GLY A 78 8.87 1.36 7.58
CA GLY A 78 9.31 2.17 8.71
C GLY A 78 9.10 1.45 10.05
N VAL A 79 7.93 0.86 10.26
CA VAL A 79 7.61 0.12 11.49
C VAL A 79 8.46 -1.13 11.60
N GLU A 80 8.64 -1.88 10.51
CA GLU A 80 9.52 -3.06 10.47
C GLU A 80 10.95 -2.69 10.87
N CYS A 81 11.51 -1.62 10.30
CA CYS A 81 12.87 -1.17 10.62
C CYS A 81 13.01 -0.72 12.09
N CYS A 82 12.01 -0.02 12.64
CA CYS A 82 11.99 0.35 14.05
C CYS A 82 11.94 -0.89 14.97
N ILE A 83 11.13 -1.89 14.63
CA ILE A 83 11.02 -3.14 15.40
C ILE A 83 12.32 -3.94 15.34
N GLU A 84 12.92 -4.01 14.16
CA GLU A 84 14.19 -4.70 13.94
C GLU A 84 15.33 -4.04 14.70
N SER A 85 15.42 -2.70 14.64
CA SER A 85 16.40 -1.92 15.39
C SER A 85 16.22 -2.08 16.91
N ALA A 86 14.98 -2.16 17.40
CA ALA A 86 14.69 -2.36 18.83
C ALA A 86 14.96 -3.80 19.30
N ARG A 87 14.71 -4.82 18.47
CA ARG A 87 14.87 -6.24 18.83
C ARG A 87 16.25 -6.80 18.51
N GLY A 88 17.00 -6.19 17.59
CA GLY A 88 18.28 -6.67 17.10
C GLY A 88 18.22 -8.05 16.42
N LYS A 89 17.05 -8.44 15.91
CA LYS A 89 16.81 -9.74 15.25
C LYS A 89 15.95 -9.57 14.03
N THR A 90 16.28 -10.25 12.94
CA THR A 90 15.59 -10.25 11.66
C THR A 90 14.85 -11.59 11.50
N ASP A 91 13.58 -11.66 11.91
CA ASP A 91 12.74 -12.88 11.84
C ASP A 91 11.41 -12.58 11.16
N TRP A 92 10.71 -13.63 10.67
CA TRP A 92 9.33 -13.56 10.14
C TRP A 92 8.31 -12.90 11.09
N LYS A 93 8.61 -12.89 12.39
CA LYS A 93 7.78 -12.21 13.41
C LYS A 93 7.79 -10.69 13.21
N ASN A 94 8.89 -10.11 12.73
CA ASN A 94 9.00 -8.66 12.53
C ASN A 94 7.95 -8.16 11.55
N GLY A 95 7.77 -8.86 10.43
CA GLY A 95 6.74 -8.51 9.46
C GLY A 95 5.32 -8.73 9.98
N THR A 96 5.09 -9.72 10.86
CA THR A 96 3.79 -9.91 11.53
C THR A 96 3.45 -8.71 12.42
N TYR A 97 4.40 -8.26 13.25
CA TYR A 97 4.23 -7.09 14.10
C TYR A 97 4.09 -5.80 13.28
N ALA A 98 4.92 -5.63 12.25
CA ALA A 98 4.86 -4.48 11.36
C ALA A 98 3.54 -4.42 10.60
N GLY A 99 3.07 -5.55 10.08
CA GLY A 99 1.77 -5.69 9.42
C GLY A 99 0.62 -5.36 10.36
N GLY A 100 0.60 -5.95 11.56
CA GLY A 100 -0.45 -5.68 12.55
C GLY A 100 -0.50 -4.21 12.98
N VAL A 101 0.65 -3.59 13.25
CA VAL A 101 0.74 -2.17 13.62
C VAL A 101 0.34 -1.28 12.45
N THR A 102 0.80 -1.57 11.24
CA THR A 102 0.48 -0.77 10.04
C THR A 102 -1.01 -0.86 9.69
N GLY A 103 -1.56 -2.07 9.66
CA GLY A 103 -2.99 -2.31 9.40
C GLY A 103 -3.89 -1.73 10.49
N GLY A 104 -3.46 -1.81 11.76
CA GLY A 104 -4.14 -1.16 12.87
C GLY A 104 -4.12 0.36 12.74
N LEU A 105 -2.95 0.96 12.55
CA LEU A 105 -2.78 2.42 12.47
C LEU A 105 -3.57 3.03 11.30
N ILE A 106 -3.58 2.36 10.15
CA ILE A 106 -4.31 2.82 8.97
C ILE A 106 -5.81 2.55 9.14
N GLY A 107 -6.19 1.36 9.62
CA GLY A 107 -7.58 0.95 9.82
C GLY A 107 -8.30 1.74 10.91
N LEU A 108 -7.58 2.26 11.91
CA LEU A 108 -8.15 3.11 12.96
C LEU A 108 -8.80 4.38 12.42
N ARG A 109 -8.39 4.88 11.24
CA ARG A 109 -9.07 6.00 10.57
C ARG A 109 -10.51 5.67 10.16
N GLY A 110 -10.82 4.40 9.94
CA GLY A 110 -12.17 3.88 9.68
C GLY A 110 -12.92 3.46 10.96
N GLY A 111 -12.36 3.71 12.14
CA GLY A 111 -12.92 3.35 13.44
C GLY A 111 -12.26 2.12 14.10
N LEU A 112 -12.62 1.86 15.36
CA LEU A 112 -11.97 0.82 16.17
C LEU A 112 -12.16 -0.59 15.59
N ARG A 113 -13.37 -0.91 15.09
CA ARG A 113 -13.63 -2.22 14.46
C ARG A 113 -12.78 -2.40 13.20
N ALA A 114 -12.72 -1.39 12.33
CA ALA A 114 -11.87 -1.41 11.15
C ALA A 114 -10.39 -1.53 11.51
N GLY A 115 -9.94 -0.89 12.59
CA GLY A 115 -8.58 -1.03 13.12
C GLY A 115 -8.26 -2.46 13.57
N ILE A 116 -9.15 -3.12 14.32
CA ILE A 116 -8.92 -4.50 14.78
C ILE A 116 -8.93 -5.49 13.61
N PHE A 117 -9.89 -5.38 12.70
CA PHE A 117 -9.94 -6.23 11.51
C PHE A 117 -8.75 -5.95 10.57
N GLY A 118 -8.36 -4.69 10.42
CA GLY A 118 -7.18 -4.28 9.66
C GLY A 118 -5.89 -4.83 10.26
N ALA A 119 -5.71 -4.72 11.58
CA ALA A 119 -4.56 -5.28 12.27
C ALA A 119 -4.48 -6.80 12.11
N ALA A 120 -5.60 -7.52 12.31
CA ALA A 120 -5.64 -8.97 12.16
C ALA A 120 -5.35 -9.41 10.71
N GLY A 121 -5.96 -8.75 9.72
CA GLY A 121 -5.77 -9.07 8.30
C GLY A 121 -4.35 -8.80 7.83
N PHE A 122 -3.79 -7.62 8.14
CA PHE A 122 -2.42 -7.29 7.75
C PHE A 122 -1.39 -8.12 8.52
N ALA A 123 -1.60 -8.42 9.80
CA ALA A 123 -0.72 -9.33 10.53
C ALA A 123 -0.70 -10.71 9.86
N ALA A 124 -1.87 -11.30 9.58
CA ALA A 124 -1.96 -12.60 8.93
C ALA A 124 -1.32 -12.61 7.53
N PHE A 125 -1.62 -11.60 6.70
CA PHE A 125 -1.05 -11.48 5.37
C PHE A 125 0.48 -11.36 5.41
N SER A 126 1.01 -10.48 6.26
CA SER A 126 2.46 -10.33 6.42
C SER A 126 3.12 -11.60 6.94
N THR A 127 2.52 -12.30 7.92
CA THR A 127 3.05 -13.59 8.39
C THR A 127 3.15 -14.60 7.26
N VAL A 128 2.12 -14.73 6.42
CA VAL A 128 2.12 -15.71 5.32
C VAL A 128 3.20 -15.37 4.30
N ILE A 129 3.31 -14.11 3.91
CA ILE A 129 4.29 -13.66 2.92
C ILE A 129 5.72 -13.83 3.45
N ASP A 130 6.01 -13.36 4.67
CA ASP A 130 7.35 -13.50 5.26
C ASP A 130 7.72 -14.95 5.55
N TYR A 131 6.78 -15.76 6.06
CA TYR A 131 7.02 -17.19 6.25
C TYR A 131 7.36 -17.88 4.93
N TYR A 132 6.62 -17.58 3.86
CA TYR A 132 6.85 -18.16 2.55
C TYR A 132 8.17 -17.72 1.91
N MET A 133 8.51 -16.44 1.99
CA MET A 133 9.78 -15.93 1.45
C MET A 133 10.97 -16.48 2.22
N HIS A 134 10.87 -16.61 3.55
CA HIS A 134 11.94 -17.16 4.38
C HIS A 134 12.12 -18.68 4.24
N GLN A 135 11.09 -19.40 3.79
CA GLN A 135 11.17 -20.83 3.53
C GLN A 135 11.74 -21.18 2.14
N ARG A 136 11.79 -20.19 1.23
CA ARG A 136 12.28 -20.36 -0.16
C ARG A 136 13.66 -19.76 -0.42
N GLY A 137 14.21 -18.98 0.50
CA GLY A 137 15.60 -18.51 0.49
C GLY A 137 16.50 -19.43 1.30
#